data_AF-A0A8T1PK17-F1
#
_entry.id   AF-A0A8T1PK17-F1
#
_cell.length_a   1.000
_cell.length_b   1.000
_cell.length_c   1.000
_cell.angle_alpha   90.00
_cell.angle_beta   90.00
_cell.angle_gamma   90.00
#
_symmetry.space_group_name_H-M   'P 1'
#
loop_
_entity.id
_entity.type
_entity.pdbx_description
1 polymer ?
#
loop_
_entity_poly.entity_id
_entity_poly.type
_entity_poly.pdbx_seq_one_letter_code
_entity_poly.pdbx_strand_id
1 'polypeptide(L)'
;MIRVAIKLCRAATSVVSLPTPRTTGRLSLSLPPPFRLLHDGINGADANPVARQMINYAISHARSQKSDESYAQGLLILEQCLSTQSSEVPDAENSRGLVFLAMSTLLSERGDFSEAIEKLQRIQDLKHSSLGIKVAAMEALVGLHLELGQDDTSTVVADKCLELVEKDVPKAGGGNPLVLSVRAKAAKGFVELIRGDLQLETFLQGREETEGSTGSVVLSYGEFLHATQNLSLAKEIYQKVIQGVAENKDFSDLNAVAACNMSSAEVLLAATCALGQLEAHMGNFGGAEEILTRALSTAEDHFGSHHPKVGAVLTCIALMFRRKAMQERSSSLLIQEGLYRKAIELLKAPQLETDDREAKVDRRDIVALARGGYAEALCVQQNRKAEGEKMKTWAEAAWRNSRLSLAEALEISESSSKVPVIDARTCRAL
;
A
#
# COMPACT_ATOMS: atom_id res chain seq x y z
N MET A 1 -41.20 -26.72 2.98
CA MET A 1 -41.44 -25.53 3.83
C MET A 1 -40.55 -24.41 3.30
N ILE A 2 -40.89 -23.87 2.13
CA ILE A 2 -41.67 -22.65 1.85
C ILE A 2 -40.72 -21.43 1.68
N ARG A 3 -40.48 -21.11 0.40
CA ARG A 3 -40.08 -19.80 -0.14
C ARG A 3 -41.30 -18.87 -0.13
N VAL A 4 -41.15 -17.62 0.30
CA VAL A 4 -42.04 -16.47 0.03
C VAL A 4 -41.18 -15.21 0.23
N ALA A 5 -41.30 -14.06 -0.45
CA ALA A 5 -41.71 -13.67 -1.79
C ALA A 5 -41.39 -12.16 -1.87
N ILE A 6 -40.91 -11.72 -3.03
CA ILE A 6 -40.77 -10.31 -3.43
C ILE A 6 -42.14 -9.74 -3.79
N LYS A 7 -42.50 -8.53 -3.34
CA LYS A 7 -43.24 -7.50 -4.10
C LYS A 7 -43.65 -6.29 -3.24
N LEU A 8 -43.47 -5.10 -3.80
CA LEU A 8 -44.34 -3.89 -3.87
C LEU A 8 -43.40 -2.71 -4.23
N CYS A 9 -43.56 -1.90 -5.26
CA CYS A 9 -44.77 -1.36 -5.89
C CYS A 9 -44.59 -1.14 -7.41
N ARG A 10 -45.67 -1.35 -8.16
CA ARG A 10 -45.94 -0.77 -9.48
C ARG A 10 -47.26 0.00 -9.37
N ALA A 11 -47.30 1.24 -9.86
CA ALA A 11 -48.54 1.90 -10.28
C ALA A 11 -48.25 2.63 -11.61
N ALA A 12 -49.20 2.54 -12.53
CA ALA A 12 -49.04 2.78 -13.96
C ALA A 12 -49.74 4.07 -14.43
N THR A 13 -49.08 4.76 -15.36
CA THR A 13 -49.54 5.49 -16.56
C THR A 13 -50.94 6.15 -16.64
N SER A 14 -50.94 7.42 -17.05
CA SER A 14 -51.89 7.96 -18.05
C SER A 14 -51.21 9.03 -18.94
N VAL A 15 -51.67 9.12 -20.20
CA VAL A 15 -51.06 9.82 -21.36
C VAL A 15 -51.91 11.04 -21.73
N VAL A 16 -51.29 12.21 -21.99
CA VAL A 16 -51.83 13.29 -22.86
C VAL A 16 -50.66 14.02 -23.56
N SER A 17 -50.89 14.45 -24.80
CA SER A 17 -49.97 14.87 -25.88
C SER A 17 -49.52 16.35 -25.89
N LEU A 18 -48.21 16.57 -26.19
CA LEU A 18 -47.47 17.60 -27.00
C LEU A 18 -48.07 19.00 -27.34
N PRO A 19 -47.24 20.07 -27.39
CA PRO A 19 -46.29 20.27 -28.51
C PRO A 19 -44.88 20.83 -28.16
N THR A 20 -43.93 20.56 -29.06
CA THR A 20 -42.51 20.98 -29.09
C THR A 20 -42.30 22.49 -29.28
N PRO A 21 -41.10 23.04 -28.96
CA PRO A 21 -40.12 23.22 -30.03
C PRO A 21 -38.66 22.90 -29.66
N ARG A 22 -38.03 22.16 -30.59
CA ARG A 22 -36.66 22.28 -31.12
C ARG A 22 -35.56 22.85 -30.20
N THR A 23 -34.64 21.96 -29.82
CA THR A 23 -33.20 22.18 -30.03
C THR A 23 -32.51 20.84 -30.16
N THR A 24 -31.81 20.67 -31.27
CA THR A 24 -31.12 19.46 -31.69
C THR A 24 -29.82 19.29 -30.89
N GLY A 25 -29.78 18.28 -30.03
CA GLY A 25 -28.55 17.74 -29.47
C GLY A 25 -28.70 16.22 -29.38
N ARG A 26 -28.21 15.49 -30.39
CA ARG A 26 -28.12 14.03 -30.33
C ARG A 26 -27.17 13.67 -29.19
N LEU A 27 -27.70 13.26 -28.04
CA LEU A 27 -26.97 12.46 -27.06
C LEU A 27 -26.87 11.04 -27.63
N SER A 28 -25.86 10.83 -28.48
CA SER A 28 -25.39 9.48 -28.78
C SER A 28 -24.87 8.88 -27.48
N LEU A 29 -25.56 7.88 -26.96
CA LEU A 29 -25.03 6.91 -26.00
C LEU A 29 -23.91 6.13 -26.72
N SER A 30 -22.71 6.72 -26.77
CA SER A 30 -21.51 6.00 -27.11
C SER A 30 -21.15 5.14 -25.90
N LEU A 31 -21.17 3.81 -26.07
CA LEU A 31 -20.36 2.94 -25.22
C LEU A 31 -18.95 3.56 -25.14
N PRO A 32 -18.33 3.67 -23.96
CA PRO A 32 -16.93 4.04 -23.92
C PRO A 32 -16.15 3.00 -24.74
N PRO A 33 -15.25 3.41 -25.64
CA PRO A 33 -14.41 2.48 -26.37
C PRO A 33 -13.59 1.67 -25.34
N PRO A 34 -13.17 0.43 -25.67
CA PRO A 34 -12.26 -0.31 -24.81
C PRO A 34 -11.02 0.56 -24.59
N PHE A 35 -10.77 0.96 -23.34
CA PHE A 35 -9.61 1.75 -22.96
C PHE A 35 -8.35 1.00 -23.45
N ARG A 36 -7.76 1.48 -24.54
CA ARG A 36 -6.39 1.16 -24.89
C ARG A 36 -5.53 1.83 -23.83
N LEU A 37 -5.14 1.06 -22.82
CA LEU A 37 -4.14 1.42 -21.82
C LEU A 37 -2.90 1.94 -22.54
N LEU A 38 -2.74 3.27 -22.55
CA LEU A 38 -1.53 3.92 -23.02
C LEU A 38 -0.42 3.54 -22.04
N HIS A 39 0.62 2.96 -22.61
CA HIS A 39 1.75 2.33 -21.94
C HIS A 39 2.37 3.22 -20.87
N ASP A 40 2.31 2.78 -19.62
CA ASP A 40 3.14 3.30 -18.53
C ASP A 40 4.58 2.81 -18.80
N GLY A 41 5.41 3.72 -19.31
CA GLY A 41 6.70 3.38 -19.92
C GLY A 41 7.87 3.52 -18.94
N ILE A 42 8.56 2.43 -18.62
CA ILE A 42 9.89 2.46 -17.99
C ILE A 42 10.88 3.22 -18.88
N ASN A 43 11.46 4.34 -18.42
CA ASN A 43 12.53 5.08 -19.10
C ASN A 43 13.71 5.43 -18.15
N GLY A 44 14.68 4.53 -17.94
CA GLY A 44 16.02 4.97 -17.52
C GLY A 44 16.78 5.71 -18.65
N ALA A 45 17.97 6.25 -18.45
CA ALA A 45 18.83 6.62 -19.59
C ALA A 45 19.71 5.43 -20.06
N ASP A 46 20.01 4.51 -19.14
CA ASP A 46 21.17 3.59 -19.26
C ASP A 46 20.78 2.10 -19.39
N ALA A 47 19.64 1.79 -20.02
CA ALA A 47 19.17 0.41 -20.16
C ALA A 47 18.54 0.17 -21.53
N ASN A 48 18.70 -1.06 -22.03
CA ASN A 48 18.22 -1.47 -23.35
C ASN A 48 16.71 -1.16 -23.52
N PRO A 49 16.30 -0.40 -24.55
CA PRO A 49 14.91 -0.02 -24.77
C PRO A 49 13.99 -1.23 -25.01
N VAL A 50 14.50 -2.31 -25.61
CA VAL A 50 13.74 -3.55 -25.83
C VAL A 50 13.41 -4.21 -24.50
N ALA A 51 14.38 -4.30 -23.59
CA ALA A 51 14.16 -4.87 -22.27
C ALA A 51 13.07 -4.11 -21.51
N ARG A 52 13.05 -2.78 -21.63
CA ARG A 52 12.02 -1.94 -20.98
C ARG A 52 10.64 -2.17 -21.55
N GLN A 53 10.51 -2.25 -22.87
CA GLN A 53 9.24 -2.57 -23.51
C GLN A 53 8.73 -3.94 -23.08
N MET A 54 9.62 -4.93 -22.99
CA MET A 54 9.27 -6.26 -22.48
C MET A 54 8.82 -6.22 -21.03
N ILE A 55 9.49 -5.46 -20.17
CA ILE A 55 9.09 -5.29 -18.77
C ILE A 55 7.71 -4.62 -18.68
N ASN A 56 7.50 -3.51 -19.39
CA ASN A 56 6.20 -2.80 -19.41
C ASN A 56 5.08 -3.73 -19.88
N TYR A 57 5.33 -4.50 -20.92
CA TYR A 57 4.37 -5.47 -21.44
C TYR A 57 4.08 -6.57 -20.42
N ALA A 58 5.10 -7.16 -19.81
CA ALA A 58 4.94 -8.21 -18.80
C ALA A 58 4.12 -7.74 -17.59
N ILE A 59 4.44 -6.57 -17.05
CA ILE A 59 3.73 -5.98 -15.92
C ILE A 59 2.28 -5.64 -16.30
N SER A 60 2.07 -5.01 -17.45
CA SER A 60 0.73 -4.65 -17.94
C SER A 60 -0.13 -5.89 -18.17
N HIS A 61 0.44 -6.94 -18.78
CA HIS A 61 -0.23 -8.20 -19.03
C HIS A 61 -0.64 -8.88 -17.71
N ALA A 62 0.28 -9.00 -16.76
CA ALA A 62 0.03 -9.57 -15.44
C ALA A 62 -1.14 -8.86 -14.72
N ARG A 63 -1.10 -7.52 -14.68
CA ARG A 63 -2.11 -6.68 -14.01
C ARG A 63 -3.44 -6.58 -14.75
N SER A 64 -3.48 -6.84 -16.05
CA SER A 64 -4.73 -6.74 -16.84
C SER A 64 -5.73 -7.85 -16.51
N GLN A 65 -5.23 -9.08 -16.30
CA GLN A 65 -6.08 -10.24 -16.03
C GLN A 65 -6.13 -10.62 -14.55
N LYS A 66 -5.13 -10.19 -13.75
CA LYS A 66 -5.06 -10.41 -12.28
C LYS A 66 -5.30 -11.87 -11.87
N SER A 67 -4.83 -12.82 -12.68
CA SER A 67 -4.93 -14.25 -12.41
C SER A 67 -3.54 -14.81 -12.15
N ASP A 68 -3.46 -15.90 -11.39
CA ASP A 68 -2.17 -16.57 -11.16
C ASP A 68 -1.48 -16.96 -12.48
N GLU A 69 -2.29 -17.28 -13.51
CA GLU A 69 -1.80 -17.57 -14.86
C GLU A 69 -1.21 -16.33 -15.55
N SER A 70 -1.85 -15.16 -15.45
CA SER A 70 -1.31 -13.93 -16.08
C SER A 70 -0.04 -13.45 -15.41
N TYR A 71 0.06 -13.58 -14.08
CA TYR A 71 1.30 -13.33 -13.34
C TYR A 71 2.41 -14.30 -13.74
N ALA A 72 2.11 -15.60 -13.88
CA ALA A 72 3.08 -16.59 -14.35
C ALA A 72 3.56 -16.31 -15.79
N GLN A 73 2.65 -15.94 -16.69
CA GLN A 73 2.99 -15.53 -18.06
C GLN A 73 3.86 -14.26 -18.08
N GLY A 74 3.54 -13.26 -17.24
CA GLY A 74 4.37 -12.07 -17.06
C GLY A 74 5.79 -12.41 -16.61
N LEU A 75 5.94 -13.30 -15.62
CA LEU A 75 7.25 -13.77 -15.16
C LEU A 75 8.02 -14.52 -16.25
N LEU A 76 7.36 -15.36 -17.05
CA LEU A 76 8.00 -16.05 -18.18
C LEU A 76 8.56 -15.07 -19.23
N ILE A 77 7.82 -14.00 -19.53
CA ILE A 77 8.30 -12.95 -20.45
C ILE A 77 9.54 -12.27 -19.89
N LEU A 78 9.58 -12.01 -18.58
CA LEU A 78 10.73 -11.44 -17.90
C LEU A 78 11.93 -12.40 -17.90
N GLU A 79 11.72 -13.70 -17.68
CA GLU A 79 12.77 -14.71 -17.77
C GLU A 79 13.34 -14.82 -19.18
N GLN A 80 12.49 -14.74 -20.21
CA GLN A 80 12.94 -14.67 -21.60
C GLN A 80 13.71 -13.37 -21.89
N CYS A 81 13.36 -12.26 -21.23
CA CYS A 81 14.12 -11.02 -21.32
C CYS A 81 15.53 -11.18 -20.73
N LEU A 82 15.69 -11.96 -19.65
CA LEU A 82 17.01 -12.25 -19.07
C LEU A 82 17.85 -13.16 -19.97
N SER A 83 17.25 -14.19 -20.56
CA SER A 83 17.99 -15.16 -21.39
C SER A 83 18.47 -14.58 -22.73
N THR A 84 17.82 -13.52 -23.21
CA THR A 84 18.15 -12.84 -24.47
C THR A 84 19.20 -11.74 -24.33
N GLN A 85 19.55 -11.33 -23.11
CA GLN A 85 20.57 -10.31 -22.86
C GLN A 85 21.98 -10.91 -22.92
N SER A 86 22.81 -10.46 -23.86
CA SER A 86 24.21 -10.91 -23.95
C SER A 86 25.08 -10.27 -22.86
N SER A 87 26.05 -11.03 -22.33
CA SER A 87 26.92 -10.62 -21.22
C SER A 87 27.96 -9.54 -21.59
N GLU A 88 28.04 -9.12 -22.85
CA GLU A 88 29.17 -8.33 -23.38
C GLU A 88 28.90 -6.82 -23.46
N VAL A 89 27.67 -6.36 -23.21
CA VAL A 89 27.31 -4.94 -23.30
C VAL A 89 27.28 -4.30 -21.90
N PRO A 90 27.95 -3.15 -21.67
CA PRO A 90 27.93 -2.45 -20.37
C PRO A 90 26.51 -2.14 -19.85
N ASP A 91 25.57 -1.81 -20.73
CA ASP A 91 24.16 -1.54 -20.40
C ASP A 91 23.34 -2.80 -20.04
N ALA A 92 23.91 -4.00 -20.25
CA ALA A 92 23.20 -5.25 -19.98
C ALA A 92 22.97 -5.47 -18.49
N GLU A 93 23.90 -5.07 -17.60
CA GLU A 93 23.71 -5.26 -16.16
C GLU A 93 22.60 -4.36 -15.59
N ASN A 94 22.48 -3.12 -16.10
CA ASN A 94 21.35 -2.26 -15.74
C ASN A 94 20.03 -2.88 -16.19
N SER A 95 19.94 -3.33 -17.45
CA SER A 95 18.76 -4.05 -17.96
C SER A 95 18.41 -5.29 -17.14
N ARG A 96 19.40 -6.09 -16.73
CA ARG A 96 19.20 -7.26 -15.85
C ARG A 96 18.65 -6.85 -14.49
N GLY A 97 19.23 -5.81 -13.88
CA GLY A 97 18.76 -5.25 -12.62
C GLY A 97 17.30 -4.81 -12.70
N LEU A 98 16.88 -4.22 -13.82
CA LEU A 98 15.48 -3.84 -14.05
C LEU A 98 14.53 -5.01 -14.17
N VAL A 99 14.95 -6.04 -14.88
CA VAL A 99 14.14 -7.24 -14.98
C VAL A 99 13.99 -7.90 -13.61
N PHE A 100 15.05 -7.97 -12.80
CA PHE A 100 14.96 -8.49 -11.43
C PHE A 100 14.05 -7.65 -10.52
N LEU A 101 14.10 -6.31 -10.61
CA LEU A 101 13.16 -5.43 -9.90
C LEU A 101 11.71 -5.74 -10.30
N ALA A 102 11.44 -5.84 -11.61
CA ALA A 102 10.10 -6.14 -12.11
C ALA A 102 9.59 -7.53 -11.70
N MET A 103 10.46 -8.55 -11.74
CA MET A 103 10.13 -9.89 -11.27
C MET A 103 9.78 -9.86 -9.77
N SER A 104 10.59 -9.16 -8.96
CA SER A 104 10.32 -8.98 -7.54
C SER A 104 8.97 -8.32 -7.29
N THR A 105 8.62 -7.26 -8.04
CA THR A 105 7.30 -6.61 -7.92
C THR A 105 6.16 -7.59 -8.19
N LEU A 106 6.21 -8.34 -9.30
CA LEU A 106 5.16 -9.30 -9.64
C LEU A 106 5.05 -10.45 -8.63
N LEU A 107 6.19 -10.95 -8.13
CA LEU A 107 6.22 -11.98 -7.09
C LEU A 107 5.66 -11.46 -5.76
N SER A 108 5.99 -10.23 -5.39
CA SER A 108 5.47 -9.58 -4.19
C SER A 108 3.95 -9.35 -4.27
N GLU A 109 3.43 -8.94 -5.43
CA GLU A 109 1.98 -8.81 -5.67
C GLU A 109 1.25 -10.17 -5.58
N ARG A 110 1.91 -11.27 -5.95
CA ARG A 110 1.38 -12.63 -5.79
C ARG A 110 1.47 -13.16 -4.34
N GLY A 111 2.28 -12.51 -3.50
CA GLY A 111 2.55 -12.90 -2.11
C GLY A 111 3.75 -13.82 -1.92
N ASP A 112 4.55 -14.07 -2.97
CA ASP A 112 5.74 -14.92 -2.91
C ASP A 112 6.98 -14.13 -2.53
N PHE A 113 7.00 -13.68 -1.28
CA PHE A 113 8.05 -12.81 -0.76
C PHE A 113 9.44 -13.43 -0.75
N SER A 114 9.56 -14.76 -0.61
CA SER A 114 10.87 -15.44 -0.61
C SER A 114 11.56 -15.36 -1.96
N GLU A 115 10.82 -15.62 -3.05
CA GLU A 115 11.38 -15.52 -4.40
C GLU A 115 11.63 -14.06 -4.76
N ALA A 116 10.74 -13.14 -4.35
CA ALA A 116 10.93 -11.70 -4.55
C ALA A 116 12.26 -11.21 -3.93
N ILE A 117 12.51 -11.56 -2.66
CA ILE A 117 13.75 -11.24 -1.96
C ILE A 117 14.97 -11.83 -2.69
N GLU A 118 14.88 -13.08 -3.17
CA GLU A 118 15.97 -13.71 -3.91
C GLU A 118 16.30 -12.92 -5.20
N LYS A 119 15.30 -12.48 -5.97
CA LYS A 119 15.54 -11.67 -7.18
C LYS A 119 16.24 -10.35 -6.84
N LEU A 120 15.85 -9.69 -5.75
CA LEU A 120 16.47 -8.43 -5.32
C LEU A 120 17.91 -8.64 -4.81
N GLN A 121 18.19 -9.73 -4.11
CA GLN A 121 19.55 -10.06 -3.68
C GLN A 121 20.50 -10.26 -4.86
N ARG A 122 20.04 -10.86 -5.96
CA ARG A 122 20.83 -11.01 -7.20
C ARG A 122 21.27 -9.67 -7.81
N ILE A 123 20.58 -8.56 -7.52
CA ILE A 123 20.97 -7.23 -7.98
C ILE A 123 22.23 -6.74 -7.23
N GLN A 124 22.40 -7.15 -5.97
CA GLN A 124 23.57 -6.78 -5.17
C GLN A 124 24.86 -7.41 -5.72
N ASP A 125 24.74 -8.57 -6.37
CA ASP A 125 25.85 -9.29 -7.00
C ASP A 125 26.28 -8.68 -8.35
N LEU A 126 25.51 -7.74 -8.91
CA LEU A 126 25.84 -7.05 -10.16
C LEU A 126 26.97 -6.03 -9.93
N LYS A 127 28.09 -6.20 -10.63
CA LYS A 127 29.33 -5.44 -10.40
C LYS A 127 29.27 -4.04 -11.00
N HIS A 128 28.67 -3.91 -12.18
CA HIS A 128 28.65 -2.69 -13.00
C HIS A 128 27.26 -2.05 -13.09
N SER A 129 26.27 -2.51 -12.32
CA SER A 129 24.95 -1.86 -12.28
C SER A 129 25.01 -0.48 -11.62
N SER A 130 24.16 0.43 -12.08
CA SER A 130 24.08 1.80 -11.57
C SER A 130 23.72 1.84 -10.08
N LEU A 131 24.17 2.90 -9.40
CA LEU A 131 23.86 3.14 -7.99
C LEU A 131 22.35 3.25 -7.76
N GLY A 132 21.62 3.89 -8.69
CA GLY A 132 20.17 4.02 -8.62
C GLY A 132 19.44 2.68 -8.56
N ILE A 133 19.89 1.68 -9.34
CA ILE A 133 19.31 0.31 -9.35
C ILE A 133 19.65 -0.44 -8.05
N LYS A 134 20.84 -0.23 -7.48
CA LYS A 134 21.21 -0.84 -6.20
C LYS A 134 20.42 -0.26 -5.03
N VAL A 135 20.28 1.06 -4.99
CA VAL A 135 19.44 1.78 -3.99
C VAL A 135 17.99 1.31 -4.11
N ALA A 136 17.47 1.25 -5.33
CA ALA A 136 16.16 0.69 -5.64
C ALA A 136 15.94 -0.71 -5.05
N ALA A 137 16.87 -1.63 -5.29
CA ALA A 137 16.78 -2.99 -4.79
C ALA A 137 16.81 -3.07 -3.26
N MET A 138 17.68 -2.28 -2.61
CA MET A 138 17.79 -2.26 -1.15
C MET A 138 16.54 -1.67 -0.49
N GLU A 139 15.97 -0.63 -1.07
CA GLU A 139 14.71 -0.06 -0.60
C GLU A 139 13.55 -1.06 -0.72
N ALA A 140 13.44 -1.77 -1.86
CA ALA A 140 12.45 -2.83 -2.02
C ALA A 140 12.64 -3.96 -0.99
N LEU A 141 13.89 -4.36 -0.70
CA LEU A 141 14.21 -5.32 0.35
C LEU A 141 13.78 -4.84 1.74
N VAL A 142 14.04 -3.57 2.07
CA VAL A 142 13.58 -2.94 3.32
C VAL A 142 12.07 -3.09 3.47
N GLY A 143 11.31 -2.74 2.43
CA GLY A 143 9.84 -2.86 2.42
C GLY A 143 9.36 -4.31 2.63
N LEU A 144 9.93 -5.27 1.89
CA LEU A 144 9.60 -6.70 2.01
C LEU A 144 9.87 -7.25 3.41
N HIS A 145 11.04 -6.90 3.99
CA HIS A 145 11.38 -7.35 5.34
C HIS A 145 10.43 -6.76 6.40
N LEU A 146 10.00 -5.51 6.24
CA LEU A 146 9.02 -4.89 7.15
C LEU A 146 7.64 -5.57 7.06
N GLU A 147 7.20 -5.90 5.85
CA GLU A 147 5.94 -6.63 5.60
C GLU A 147 5.97 -8.05 6.21
N LEU A 148 7.14 -8.69 6.21
CA LEU A 148 7.38 -9.99 6.84
C LEU A 148 7.60 -9.92 8.37
N GLY A 149 7.65 -8.73 8.96
CA GLY A 149 7.92 -8.56 10.39
C GLY A 149 9.37 -8.75 10.81
N GLN A 150 10.31 -8.65 9.87
CA GLN A 150 11.74 -8.82 10.08
C GLN A 150 12.42 -7.46 10.25
N ASP A 151 12.11 -6.78 11.36
CA ASP A 151 12.49 -5.38 11.57
C ASP A 151 14.02 -5.21 11.69
N ASP A 152 14.73 -6.15 12.33
CA ASP A 152 16.19 -6.10 12.46
C ASP A 152 16.93 -6.29 11.13
N THR A 153 16.46 -7.20 10.28
CA THR A 153 17.06 -7.36 8.94
C THR A 153 16.79 -6.13 8.09
N SER A 154 15.61 -5.52 8.23
CA SER A 154 15.28 -4.28 7.54
C SER A 154 16.20 -3.12 7.94
N THR A 155 16.49 -2.96 9.24
CA THR A 155 17.47 -1.97 9.73
C THR A 155 18.86 -2.18 9.12
N VAL A 156 19.35 -3.43 9.13
CA VAL A 156 20.67 -3.76 8.54
C VAL A 156 20.73 -3.45 7.04
N VAL A 157 19.65 -3.71 6.29
CA VAL A 157 19.60 -3.38 4.85
C VAL A 157 19.54 -1.88 4.63
N ALA A 158 18.79 -1.14 5.45
CA ALA A 158 18.71 0.31 5.37
C ALA A 158 20.05 1.00 5.68
N ASP A 159 20.78 0.53 6.70
CA ASP A 159 22.12 1.03 7.03
C ASP A 159 23.13 0.76 5.90
N LYS A 160 23.10 -0.45 5.32
CA LYS A 160 23.90 -0.77 4.14
C LYS A 160 23.59 0.14 2.95
N CYS A 161 22.31 0.49 2.76
CA CYS A 161 21.88 1.40 1.70
C CYS A 161 22.49 2.80 1.88
N LEU A 162 22.48 3.33 3.10
CA LEU A 162 23.12 4.61 3.41
C LEU A 162 24.63 4.57 3.20
N GLU A 163 25.30 3.54 3.72
CA GLU A 163 26.74 3.38 3.53
C GLU A 163 27.12 3.32 2.04
N LEU A 164 26.33 2.64 1.21
CA LEU A 164 26.59 2.55 -0.23
C LEU A 164 26.52 3.94 -0.88
N VAL A 165 25.47 4.70 -0.57
CA VAL A 165 25.30 6.04 -1.16
C VAL A 165 26.40 6.99 -0.69
N GLU A 166 26.79 6.94 0.59
CA GLU A 166 27.86 7.78 1.16
C GLU A 166 29.24 7.49 0.56
N LYS A 167 29.55 6.22 0.27
CA LYS A 167 30.82 5.80 -0.34
C LYS A 167 30.95 6.22 -1.81
N ASP A 168 29.83 6.27 -2.54
CA ASP A 168 29.81 6.53 -3.99
C ASP A 168 29.56 8.01 -4.40
N VAL A 169 29.26 8.92 -3.44
CA VAL A 169 29.08 10.37 -3.70
C VAL A 169 30.21 11.01 -4.52
N PRO A 170 31.51 10.60 -4.44
CA PRO A 170 32.54 11.25 -5.24
C PRO A 170 32.66 10.73 -6.69
N LYS A 171 31.95 9.66 -7.09
CA LYS A 171 32.25 8.92 -8.35
C LYS A 171 31.05 8.21 -9.00
N ALA A 172 30.08 8.90 -9.61
CA ALA A 172 29.29 8.28 -10.69
C ALA A 172 28.39 9.28 -11.43
N GLY A 173 28.42 9.23 -12.77
CA GLY A 173 27.30 9.64 -13.61
C GLY A 173 26.24 8.54 -13.60
N GLY A 174 25.01 8.88 -13.21
CA GLY A 174 23.89 7.93 -13.15
C GLY A 174 22.92 8.24 -12.00
N GLY A 175 22.33 9.44 -12.01
CA GLY A 175 21.39 9.95 -11.01
C GLY A 175 21.95 11.13 -10.22
N ASN A 176 21.09 12.07 -9.79
CA ASN A 176 21.50 13.18 -8.93
C ASN A 176 21.86 12.59 -7.53
N PRO A 177 23.13 12.60 -7.08
CA PRO A 177 23.55 11.95 -5.83
C PRO A 177 22.77 12.42 -4.60
N LEU A 178 22.29 13.66 -4.62
CA LEU A 178 21.44 14.23 -3.58
C LEU A 178 20.07 13.54 -3.49
N VAL A 179 19.49 13.13 -4.63
CA VAL A 179 18.18 12.45 -4.66
C VAL A 179 18.31 11.04 -4.08
N LEU A 180 19.35 10.29 -4.46
CA LEU A 180 19.59 8.94 -3.96
C LEU A 180 19.89 8.94 -2.45
N SER A 181 20.66 9.91 -1.96
CA SER A 181 20.95 10.06 -0.53
C SER A 181 19.67 10.24 0.28
N VAL A 182 18.72 11.03 -0.21
CA VAL A 182 17.48 11.23 0.55
C VAL A 182 16.55 10.04 0.49
N ARG A 183 16.50 9.29 -0.62
CA ARG A 183 15.71 8.06 -0.65
C ARG A 183 16.24 7.02 0.35
N ALA A 184 17.55 6.84 0.42
CA ALA A 184 18.18 5.95 1.41
C ALA A 184 17.90 6.39 2.85
N LYS A 185 18.00 7.70 3.14
CA LYS A 185 17.65 8.26 4.46
C LYS A 185 16.18 8.05 4.81
N ALA A 186 15.29 8.23 3.84
CA ALA A 186 13.87 8.02 4.04
C ALA A 186 13.52 6.55 4.30
N ALA A 187 14.18 5.61 3.61
CA ALA A 187 14.01 4.19 3.87
C ALA A 187 14.42 3.82 5.30
N LYS A 188 15.57 4.33 5.78
CA LYS A 188 15.97 4.16 7.18
C LYS A 188 14.97 4.79 8.14
N GLY A 189 14.57 6.02 7.86
CA GLY A 189 13.62 6.75 8.69
C GLY A 189 12.26 6.07 8.81
N PHE A 190 11.81 5.43 7.74
CA PHE A 190 10.60 4.62 7.75
C PHE A 190 10.72 3.35 8.61
N VAL A 191 11.88 2.68 8.60
CA VAL A 191 12.16 1.56 9.51
C VAL A 191 12.15 2.02 10.97
N GLU A 192 12.77 3.16 11.27
CA GLU A 192 12.80 3.74 12.61
C GLU A 192 11.40 4.12 13.10
N LEU A 193 10.57 4.69 12.20
CA LEU A 193 9.17 5.01 12.48
C LEU A 193 8.38 3.77 12.89
N ILE A 194 8.50 2.66 12.16
CA ILE A 194 7.84 1.38 12.49
C ILE A 194 8.33 0.82 13.82
N ARG A 195 9.63 0.96 14.12
CA ARG A 195 10.21 0.53 15.41
C ARG A 195 9.81 1.43 16.59
N GLY A 196 9.20 2.58 16.32
CA GLY A 196 8.78 3.55 17.33
C GLY A 196 9.89 4.47 17.83
N ASP A 197 11.02 4.58 17.13
CA ASP A 197 12.08 5.54 17.45
C ASP A 197 11.79 6.88 16.76
N LEU A 198 11.23 7.83 17.52
CA LEU A 198 10.74 9.12 17.00
C LEU A 198 11.86 10.17 16.84
N GLN A 199 13.14 9.80 16.89
CA GLN A 199 14.27 10.73 16.65
C GLN A 199 14.39 11.21 15.19
N LEU A 200 13.45 10.82 14.33
CA LEU A 200 13.36 11.15 12.90
C LEU A 200 13.34 12.66 12.58
N GLU A 201 12.92 13.48 13.56
CA GLU A 201 12.76 14.94 13.43
C GLU A 201 14.07 15.62 12.99
N THR A 202 15.22 15.14 13.46
CA THR A 202 16.54 15.69 13.10
C THR A 202 17.03 15.27 11.70
N PHE A 203 16.51 14.16 11.16
CA PHE A 203 16.96 13.59 9.88
C PHE A 203 16.20 14.15 8.67
N LEU A 204 14.95 14.59 8.85
CA LEU A 204 14.09 15.13 7.79
C LEU A 204 13.94 16.67 7.83
N GLN A 205 14.43 17.35 8.87
CA GLN A 205 14.43 18.81 9.04
C GLN A 205 15.21 19.62 7.98
N GLY A 206 15.77 18.97 6.95
CA GLY A 206 16.51 19.61 5.86
C GLY A 206 15.75 19.80 4.55
N ARG A 207 14.42 19.62 4.50
CA ARG A 207 13.66 19.63 3.23
C ARG A 207 12.30 20.36 3.32
N GLU A 208 12.37 21.67 3.29
CA GLU A 208 11.45 22.43 2.45
C GLU A 208 12.11 22.50 1.05
N GLU A 209 11.37 22.19 -0.02
CA GLU A 209 11.79 22.46 -1.41
C GLU A 209 13.00 21.68 -1.96
N THR A 210 12.83 20.38 -2.22
CA THR A 210 13.58 19.77 -3.33
C THR A 210 12.60 19.29 -4.37
N GLU A 211 12.41 20.10 -5.41
CA GLU A 211 11.81 19.68 -6.68
C GLU A 211 12.45 18.34 -7.09
N GLY A 212 11.65 17.25 -7.08
CA GLY A 212 12.10 15.90 -7.42
C GLY A 212 12.10 14.85 -6.30
N SER A 213 11.56 15.14 -5.10
CA SER A 213 11.41 14.11 -4.06
C SER A 213 10.33 13.06 -4.40
N THR A 214 10.69 11.77 -4.35
CA THR A 214 9.84 10.60 -4.62
C THR A 214 8.63 10.51 -3.69
N GLY A 215 7.46 10.14 -4.22
CA GLY A 215 6.19 10.07 -3.46
C GLY A 215 6.22 9.20 -2.19
N SER A 216 7.01 8.11 -2.18
CA SER A 216 7.15 7.22 -1.01
C SER A 216 7.86 7.90 0.17
N VAL A 217 8.88 8.73 -0.10
CA VAL A 217 9.61 9.49 0.92
C VAL A 217 8.70 10.53 1.57
N VAL A 218 7.97 11.24 0.73
CA VAL A 218 7.02 12.28 1.15
C VAL A 218 5.87 11.65 1.94
N LEU A 219 5.41 10.45 1.56
CA LEU A 219 4.39 9.68 2.29
C LEU A 219 4.85 9.29 3.70
N SER A 220 6.04 8.69 3.85
CA SER A 220 6.56 8.31 5.17
C SER A 220 6.76 9.52 6.10
N TYR A 221 7.08 10.69 5.55
CA TYR A 221 7.10 11.94 6.33
C TYR A 221 5.70 12.38 6.76
N GLY A 222 4.69 12.26 5.87
CA GLY A 222 3.30 12.51 6.22
C GLY A 222 2.80 11.59 7.34
N GLU A 223 3.17 10.31 7.30
CA GLU A 223 2.85 9.32 8.34
C GLU A 223 3.50 9.66 9.69
N PHE A 224 4.76 10.11 9.67
CA PHE A 224 5.43 10.62 10.86
C PHE A 224 4.68 11.83 11.46
N LEU A 225 4.33 12.81 10.63
CA LEU A 225 3.59 14.01 11.08
C LEU A 225 2.20 13.65 11.62
N HIS A 226 1.53 12.68 11.01
CA HIS A 226 0.23 12.17 11.45
C HIS A 226 0.36 11.46 12.80
N ALA A 227 1.40 10.64 12.96
CA ALA A 227 1.75 9.99 14.20
C ALA A 227 2.10 10.97 15.34
N THR A 228 2.74 12.11 15.03
CA THR A 228 3.10 13.17 16.01
C THR A 228 2.03 14.25 16.19
N GLN A 229 0.83 14.06 15.65
CA GLN A 229 -0.34 14.95 15.74
C GLN A 229 -0.23 16.29 15.00
N ASN A 230 0.72 16.47 14.09
CA ASN A 230 0.73 17.61 13.17
C ASN A 230 -0.21 17.35 11.99
N LEU A 231 -1.51 17.27 12.27
CA LEU A 231 -2.54 16.81 11.31
C LEU A 231 -2.72 17.77 10.12
N SER A 232 -2.54 19.08 10.30
CA SER A 232 -2.67 20.05 9.21
C SER A 232 -1.58 19.85 8.16
N LEU A 233 -0.32 19.75 8.59
CA LEU A 233 0.79 19.53 7.68
C LEU A 233 0.74 18.13 7.06
N ALA A 234 0.40 17.10 7.85
CA ALA A 234 0.22 15.74 7.33
C ALA A 234 -0.84 15.69 6.21
N LYS A 235 -1.95 16.42 6.35
CA LYS A 235 -2.99 16.51 5.31
C LYS A 235 -2.45 17.11 4.01
N GLU A 236 -1.73 18.23 4.08
CA GLU A 236 -1.12 18.84 2.90
C GLU A 236 -0.14 17.90 2.21
N ILE A 237 0.67 17.19 3.01
CA ILE A 237 1.64 16.22 2.49
C ILE A 237 0.93 15.07 1.78
N TYR A 238 -0.10 14.45 2.37
CA TYR A 238 -0.86 13.39 1.70
C TYR A 238 -1.54 13.86 0.41
N GLN A 239 -2.12 15.06 0.41
CA GLN A 239 -2.72 15.64 -0.79
C GLN A 239 -1.67 15.88 -1.89
N LYS A 240 -0.48 16.38 -1.52
CA LYS A 240 0.66 16.54 -2.44
C LYS A 240 1.11 15.19 -3.03
N VAL A 241 1.17 14.12 -2.23
CA VAL A 241 1.50 12.78 -2.75
C VAL A 241 0.45 12.29 -3.73
N ILE A 242 -0.84 12.40 -3.39
CA ILE A 242 -1.94 11.96 -4.25
C ILE A 242 -1.96 12.74 -5.58
N GLN A 243 -1.82 14.07 -5.51
CA GLN A 243 -1.78 14.94 -6.70
C GLN A 243 -0.52 14.67 -7.53
N GLY A 244 0.64 14.55 -6.89
CA GLY A 244 1.90 14.23 -7.56
C GLY A 244 1.88 12.88 -8.26
N VAL A 245 1.17 11.89 -7.73
CA VAL A 245 0.94 10.61 -8.43
C VAL A 245 -0.04 10.75 -9.59
N ALA A 246 -1.08 11.59 -9.47
CA ALA A 246 -2.09 11.79 -10.51
C ALA A 246 -1.61 12.64 -11.70
N GLU A 247 -0.75 13.63 -11.45
CA GLU A 247 -0.22 14.56 -12.47
C GLU A 247 0.98 13.97 -13.21
N ASN A 248 1.80 13.16 -12.54
CA ASN A 248 2.88 12.41 -13.18
C ASN A 248 2.30 11.18 -13.90
N LYS A 249 1.75 11.41 -15.11
CA LYS A 249 1.42 10.35 -16.07
C LYS A 249 2.64 9.54 -16.52
N ASP A 250 3.83 10.00 -16.19
CA ASP A 250 5.10 9.37 -16.49
C ASP A 250 5.86 9.12 -15.18
N PHE A 251 5.59 7.99 -14.50
CA PHE A 251 6.58 7.36 -13.61
C PHE A 251 7.73 6.74 -14.43
N SER A 252 8.15 7.47 -15.47
CA SER A 252 9.12 7.03 -16.45
C SER A 252 10.53 7.00 -15.86
N ASP A 253 10.75 7.77 -14.78
CA ASP A 253 11.96 7.66 -13.98
C ASP A 253 11.91 6.38 -13.14
N LEU A 254 12.66 5.41 -13.63
CA LEU A 254 13.07 4.17 -12.98
C LEU A 254 13.49 4.33 -11.51
N ASN A 255 14.00 5.51 -11.13
CA ASN A 255 14.37 5.86 -9.76
C ASN A 255 13.17 6.16 -8.85
N ALA A 256 11.95 6.24 -9.38
CA ALA A 256 10.72 6.40 -8.62
C ALA A 256 9.99 5.08 -8.33
N VAL A 257 10.39 3.97 -8.98
CA VAL A 257 9.72 2.66 -8.89
C VAL A 257 10.13 1.86 -7.66
N ALA A 258 11.21 2.24 -6.98
CA ALA A 258 11.85 1.33 -6.05
C ALA A 258 12.22 2.00 -4.73
N ALA A 259 11.29 2.73 -4.13
CA ALA A 259 11.38 3.14 -2.74
C ALA A 259 10.36 2.36 -1.91
N CYS A 260 10.77 1.17 -1.48
CA CYS A 260 10.03 0.29 -0.55
C CYS A 260 8.87 -0.50 -1.15
N ASN A 261 9.14 -1.20 -2.26
CA ASN A 261 8.27 -2.28 -2.72
C ASN A 261 6.84 -1.86 -3.09
N MET A 262 6.62 -0.57 -3.38
CA MET A 262 5.32 -0.02 -3.75
C MET A 262 5.36 0.56 -5.16
N SER A 263 4.63 -0.08 -6.07
CA SER A 263 4.22 0.54 -7.33
C SER A 263 3.61 1.94 -7.09
N SER A 264 3.53 2.77 -8.13
CA SER A 264 2.85 4.08 -8.02
C SER A 264 1.42 3.94 -7.45
N ALA A 265 0.70 2.90 -7.86
CA ALA A 265 -0.64 2.60 -7.36
C ALA A 265 -0.65 2.22 -5.88
N GLU A 266 0.40 1.55 -5.42
CA GLU A 266 0.61 1.16 -4.04
C GLU A 266 0.86 2.39 -3.15
N VAL A 267 1.71 3.33 -3.57
CA VAL A 267 1.91 4.62 -2.88
C VAL A 267 0.61 5.43 -2.87
N LEU A 268 -0.12 5.47 -3.99
CA LEU A 268 -1.41 6.15 -4.08
C LEU A 268 -2.44 5.57 -3.11
N LEU A 269 -2.53 4.23 -3.04
CA LEU A 269 -3.43 3.54 -2.12
C LEU A 269 -3.10 3.92 -0.67
N ALA A 270 -1.83 3.85 -0.28
CA ALA A 270 -1.40 4.15 1.06
C ALA A 270 -1.64 5.62 1.43
N ALA A 271 -1.29 6.56 0.56
CA ALA A 271 -1.54 7.98 0.77
C ALA A 271 -3.04 8.29 0.89
N THR A 272 -3.88 7.69 0.04
CA THR A 272 -5.34 7.86 0.10
C THR A 272 -5.91 7.24 1.39
N CYS A 273 -5.43 6.07 1.78
CA CYS A 273 -5.84 5.41 3.02
C CYS A 273 -5.43 6.22 4.27
N ALA A 274 -4.20 6.74 4.30
CA ALA A 274 -3.68 7.55 5.37
C ALA A 274 -4.43 8.90 5.49
N LEU A 275 -4.76 9.54 4.36
CA LEU A 275 -5.61 10.73 4.33
C LEU A 275 -7.01 10.45 4.89
N GLY A 276 -7.60 9.31 4.53
CA GLY A 276 -8.90 8.90 5.07
C GLY A 276 -8.87 8.67 6.59
N GLN A 277 -7.81 8.04 7.10
CA GLN A 277 -7.57 7.91 8.54
C GLN A 277 -7.37 9.27 9.20
N LEU A 278 -6.66 10.20 8.56
CA LEU A 278 -6.43 11.54 9.07
C LEU A 278 -7.72 12.34 9.20
N GLU A 279 -8.59 12.32 8.19
CA GLU A 279 -9.91 12.97 8.25
C GLU A 279 -10.76 12.35 9.37
N ALA A 280 -10.70 11.02 9.53
CA ALA A 280 -11.36 10.35 10.65
C ALA A 280 -10.80 10.84 11.99
N HIS A 281 -9.48 11.06 12.10
CA HIS A 281 -8.80 11.57 13.30
C HIS A 281 -9.16 13.02 13.61
N MET A 282 -9.39 13.84 12.58
CA MET A 282 -9.91 15.21 12.70
C MET A 282 -11.42 15.27 13.02
N GLY A 283 -12.13 14.14 13.01
CA GLY A 283 -13.58 14.06 13.26
C GLY A 283 -14.44 14.32 12.02
N ASN A 284 -13.84 14.49 10.84
CA ASN A 284 -14.55 14.64 9.58
C ASN A 284 -14.91 13.26 8.99
N PHE A 285 -15.89 12.60 9.60
CA PHE A 285 -16.26 11.23 9.20
C PHE A 285 -16.86 11.15 7.80
N GLY A 286 -17.55 12.19 7.33
CA GLY A 286 -18.11 12.22 5.97
C GLY A 286 -17.01 12.19 4.91
N GLY A 287 -15.99 13.05 5.06
CA GLY A 287 -14.82 13.04 4.17
C GLY A 287 -14.01 11.75 4.28
N ALA A 288 -13.83 11.24 5.51
CA ALA A 288 -13.12 9.99 5.75
C ALA A 288 -13.77 8.79 5.04
N GLU A 289 -15.10 8.67 5.11
CA GLU A 289 -15.86 7.61 4.46
C GLU A 289 -15.69 7.65 2.93
N GLU A 290 -15.80 8.81 2.31
CA GLU A 290 -15.60 8.98 0.86
C GLU A 290 -14.17 8.61 0.44
N ILE A 291 -13.17 9.11 1.16
CA ILE A 291 -11.75 8.90 0.84
C ILE A 291 -11.36 7.43 1.05
N LEU A 292 -11.78 6.80 2.14
CA LEU A 292 -11.50 5.38 2.39
C LEU A 292 -12.25 4.47 1.42
N THR A 293 -13.45 4.84 0.98
CA THR A 293 -14.18 4.09 -0.07
C THR A 293 -13.43 4.14 -1.39
N ARG A 294 -12.88 5.30 -1.77
CA ARG A 294 -11.99 5.42 -2.93
C ARG A 294 -10.72 4.58 -2.79
N ALA A 295 -10.13 4.55 -1.60
CA ALA A 295 -8.97 3.69 -1.32
C ALA A 295 -9.34 2.20 -1.51
N LEU A 296 -10.52 1.80 -1.05
CA LEU A 296 -11.02 0.43 -1.21
C LEU A 296 -11.19 0.07 -2.69
N SER A 297 -11.88 0.91 -3.48
CA SER A 297 -12.03 0.68 -4.92
C SER A 297 -10.67 0.61 -5.62
N THR A 298 -9.72 1.47 -5.25
CA THR A 298 -8.35 1.44 -5.79
C THR A 298 -7.64 0.14 -5.47
N ALA A 299 -7.80 -0.39 -4.24
CA ALA A 299 -7.20 -1.65 -3.83
C ALA A 299 -7.82 -2.84 -4.60
N GLU A 300 -9.14 -2.88 -4.74
CA GLU A 300 -9.85 -3.92 -5.51
C GLU A 300 -9.48 -3.87 -7.00
N ASP A 301 -9.38 -2.66 -7.55
CA ASP A 301 -9.02 -2.43 -8.95
C ASP A 301 -7.54 -2.67 -9.25
N HIS A 302 -6.64 -2.62 -8.28
CA HIS A 302 -5.23 -2.92 -8.52
C HIS A 302 -4.89 -4.38 -8.20
N PHE A 303 -5.23 -4.84 -7.00
CA PHE A 303 -4.83 -6.17 -6.50
C PHE A 303 -5.89 -7.26 -6.69
N GLY A 304 -7.14 -6.88 -6.96
CA GLY A 304 -8.28 -7.79 -6.93
C GLY A 304 -8.96 -7.85 -5.56
N SER A 305 -10.22 -8.27 -5.56
CA SER A 305 -11.11 -8.24 -4.39
C SER A 305 -10.75 -9.21 -3.26
N HIS A 306 -9.87 -10.17 -3.52
CA HIS A 306 -9.45 -11.18 -2.54
C HIS A 306 -8.07 -10.90 -1.93
N HIS A 307 -7.45 -9.77 -2.28
CA HIS A 307 -6.08 -9.48 -1.86
C HIS A 307 -6.00 -8.99 -0.40
N PRO A 308 -4.96 -9.35 0.38
CA PRO A 308 -4.80 -8.92 1.77
C PRO A 308 -4.80 -7.39 1.97
N LYS A 309 -4.31 -6.60 1.00
CA LYS A 309 -4.36 -5.13 1.06
C LYS A 309 -5.79 -4.58 1.08
N VAL A 310 -6.76 -5.27 0.46
CA VAL A 310 -8.19 -4.94 0.58
C VAL A 310 -8.64 -5.13 2.04
N GLY A 311 -8.20 -6.21 2.69
CA GLY A 311 -8.45 -6.45 4.11
C GLY A 311 -7.86 -5.36 5.03
N ALA A 312 -6.69 -4.83 4.71
CA ALA A 312 -6.10 -3.71 5.44
C ALA A 312 -6.96 -2.44 5.33
N VAL A 313 -7.40 -2.08 4.12
CA VAL A 313 -8.28 -0.92 3.91
C VAL A 313 -9.64 -1.10 4.61
N LEU A 314 -10.22 -2.30 4.54
CA LEU A 314 -11.47 -2.61 5.25
C LEU A 314 -11.32 -2.45 6.77
N THR A 315 -10.16 -2.79 7.32
CA THR A 315 -9.85 -2.59 8.74
C THR A 315 -9.82 -1.09 9.07
N CYS A 316 -9.22 -0.26 8.22
CA CYS A 316 -9.24 1.21 8.39
C CYS A 316 -10.67 1.77 8.34
N ILE A 317 -11.52 1.30 7.42
CA ILE A 317 -12.94 1.70 7.33
C ILE A 317 -13.70 1.29 8.60
N ALA A 318 -13.47 0.07 9.10
CA ALA A 318 -14.11 -0.42 10.31
C ALA A 318 -13.72 0.42 11.55
N LEU A 319 -12.44 0.77 11.68
CA LEU A 319 -11.94 1.65 12.75
C LEU A 319 -12.53 3.07 12.63
N MET A 320 -12.67 3.61 11.42
CA MET A 320 -13.34 4.89 11.19
C MET A 320 -14.79 4.86 11.68
N PHE A 321 -15.57 3.84 11.29
CA PHE A 321 -16.96 3.70 11.74
C PHE A 321 -17.07 3.49 13.26
N ARG A 322 -16.09 2.81 13.87
CA ARG A 322 -15.99 2.66 15.32
C ARG A 322 -15.80 4.01 15.99
N ARG A 323 -14.83 4.81 15.52
CA ARG A 323 -14.55 6.14 16.04
C ARG A 323 -15.75 7.08 15.90
N LYS A 324 -16.41 7.05 14.74
CA LYS A 324 -17.66 7.78 14.48
C LYS A 324 -18.74 7.43 15.50
N ALA A 325 -18.99 6.14 15.70
CA ALA A 325 -19.98 5.67 16.67
C ALA A 325 -19.69 6.11 18.10
N MET A 326 -18.42 6.06 18.52
CA MET A 326 -18.00 6.49 19.86
C MET A 326 -18.19 8.01 20.05
N GLN A 327 -17.82 8.82 19.05
CA GLN A 327 -17.92 10.28 19.15
C GLN A 327 -19.37 10.79 19.03
N GLU A 328 -20.16 10.21 18.12
CA GLU A 328 -21.56 10.57 17.91
C GLU A 328 -22.52 9.89 18.90
N ARG A 329 -22.01 8.98 19.75
CA ARG A 329 -22.80 8.08 20.61
C ARG A 329 -23.88 7.33 19.82
N SER A 330 -23.53 6.89 18.61
CA SER A 330 -24.40 6.18 17.67
C SER A 330 -24.01 4.70 17.56
N SER A 331 -24.87 3.87 16.98
CA SER A 331 -24.56 2.45 16.76
C SER A 331 -24.21 2.20 15.29
N SER A 332 -22.97 1.79 15.01
CA SER A 332 -22.53 1.26 13.71
C SER A 332 -22.09 -0.21 13.81
N LEU A 333 -22.54 -0.93 14.84
CA LEU A 333 -22.09 -2.27 15.21
C LEU A 333 -22.18 -3.30 14.07
N LEU A 334 -23.31 -3.34 13.35
CA LEU A 334 -23.51 -4.31 12.25
C LEU A 334 -22.56 -4.06 11.07
N ILE A 335 -22.29 -2.78 10.77
CA ILE A 335 -21.37 -2.37 9.71
C ILE A 335 -19.94 -2.77 10.10
N GLN A 336 -19.52 -2.42 11.32
CA GLN A 336 -18.22 -2.81 11.86
C GLN A 336 -18.03 -4.33 11.83
N GLU A 337 -19.02 -5.09 12.31
CA GLU A 337 -18.95 -6.55 12.35
C GLU A 337 -18.76 -7.15 10.95
N GLY A 338 -19.52 -6.67 9.96
CA GLY A 338 -19.40 -7.10 8.57
C GLY A 338 -18.03 -6.79 7.96
N LEU A 339 -17.53 -5.57 8.19
CA LEU A 339 -16.23 -5.13 7.69
C LEU A 339 -15.08 -5.93 8.31
N TYR A 340 -15.06 -6.09 9.63
CA TYR A 340 -14.02 -6.86 10.31
C TYR A 340 -14.05 -8.33 9.92
N ARG A 341 -15.24 -8.93 9.79
CA ARG A 341 -15.35 -10.32 9.34
C ARG A 341 -14.71 -10.51 7.96
N LYS A 342 -15.00 -9.61 7.03
CA LYS A 342 -14.41 -9.67 5.68
C LYS A 342 -12.91 -9.38 5.70
N ALA A 343 -12.46 -8.41 6.51
CA ALA A 343 -11.04 -8.10 6.67
C ALA A 343 -10.25 -9.32 7.20
N ILE A 344 -10.74 -9.98 8.24
CA ILE A 344 -10.12 -11.17 8.84
C ILE A 344 -10.02 -12.33 7.84
N GLU A 345 -11.07 -12.52 7.02
CA GLU A 345 -11.10 -13.52 5.94
C GLU A 345 -10.01 -13.23 4.88
N LEU A 346 -9.95 -11.98 4.39
CA LEU A 346 -8.99 -11.57 3.36
C LEU A 346 -7.54 -11.55 3.86
N LEU A 347 -7.32 -11.23 5.13
CA LEU A 347 -6.02 -11.29 5.79
C LEU A 347 -5.61 -12.72 6.16
N LYS A 348 -6.45 -13.73 5.88
CA LYS A 348 -6.19 -15.16 6.16
C LYS A 348 -5.78 -15.42 7.61
N ALA A 349 -6.46 -14.78 8.56
CA ALA A 349 -6.11 -14.89 9.97
C ALA A 349 -6.30 -16.34 10.49
N PRO A 350 -5.40 -16.86 11.35
CA PRO A 350 -5.36 -18.28 11.73
C PRO A 350 -6.55 -18.69 12.61
N GLN A 351 -7.12 -19.87 12.40
CA GLN A 351 -8.24 -20.33 13.22
C GLN A 351 -7.84 -20.42 14.71
N LEU A 352 -8.73 -20.00 15.61
CA LEU A 352 -8.45 -19.89 17.04
C LEU A 352 -8.41 -21.24 17.77
N GLU A 353 -8.83 -22.33 17.12
CA GLU A 353 -8.92 -23.66 17.74
C GLU A 353 -7.60 -24.43 17.71
N THR A 354 -6.65 -24.05 16.84
CA THR A 354 -5.31 -24.63 16.83
C THR A 354 -4.45 -23.91 17.87
N ASP A 355 -3.98 -24.64 18.89
CA ASP A 355 -3.10 -24.16 19.96
C ASP A 355 -1.68 -23.76 19.48
N ASP A 356 -1.50 -23.53 18.17
CA ASP A 356 -0.28 -22.99 17.58
C ASP A 356 -0.18 -21.49 17.82
N ARG A 357 0.15 -21.13 19.08
CA ARG A 357 0.49 -19.76 19.50
C ARG A 357 1.69 -19.18 18.74
N GLU A 358 2.42 -20.02 18.01
CA GLU A 358 3.63 -19.68 17.27
C GLU A 358 3.48 -19.77 15.74
N ALA A 359 2.28 -20.08 15.21
CA ALA A 359 2.08 -20.08 13.76
C ALA A 359 2.56 -18.75 13.17
N LYS A 360 3.34 -18.81 12.10
CA LYS A 360 3.83 -17.61 11.42
C LYS A 360 2.63 -16.88 10.81
N VAL A 361 2.11 -15.90 11.55
CA VAL A 361 1.07 -15.00 11.06
C VAL A 361 1.75 -13.92 10.24
N ASP A 362 1.40 -13.83 8.96
CA ASP A 362 1.82 -12.73 8.10
C ASP A 362 0.98 -11.49 8.43
N ARG A 363 1.55 -10.28 8.31
CA ARG A 363 0.85 -9.00 8.57
C ARG A 363 0.19 -8.96 9.96
N ARG A 364 0.94 -9.36 11.00
CA ARG A 364 0.42 -9.56 12.37
C ARG A 364 -0.33 -8.36 12.93
N ASP A 365 0.22 -7.16 12.76
CA ASP A 365 -0.32 -5.93 13.35
C ASP A 365 -1.73 -5.64 12.86
N ILE A 366 -1.96 -5.66 11.53
CA ILE A 366 -3.30 -5.42 10.98
C ILE A 366 -4.29 -6.54 11.33
N VAL A 367 -3.82 -7.80 11.40
CA VAL A 367 -4.67 -8.93 11.82
C VAL A 367 -5.08 -8.77 13.28
N ALA A 368 -4.16 -8.35 14.15
CA ALA A 368 -4.44 -8.06 15.55
C ALA A 368 -5.42 -6.89 15.70
N LEU A 369 -5.29 -5.80 14.92
CA LEU A 369 -6.25 -4.70 14.92
C LEU A 369 -7.64 -5.14 14.46
N ALA A 370 -7.72 -5.87 13.35
CA ALA A 370 -8.98 -6.37 12.82
C ALA A 370 -9.67 -7.30 13.83
N ARG A 371 -8.92 -8.19 14.49
CA ARG A 371 -9.46 -9.09 15.53
C ARG A 371 -9.81 -8.40 16.82
N GLY A 372 -9.01 -7.44 17.26
CA GLY A 372 -9.28 -6.65 18.46
C GLY A 372 -10.56 -5.83 18.30
N GLY A 373 -10.69 -5.12 17.16
CA GLY A 373 -11.92 -4.39 16.84
C GLY A 373 -13.14 -5.30 16.66
N TYR A 374 -12.96 -6.48 16.05
CA TYR A 374 -14.03 -7.48 15.96
C TYR A 374 -14.45 -8.00 17.33
N ALA A 375 -13.47 -8.30 18.19
CA ALA A 375 -13.69 -8.80 19.54
C ALA A 375 -14.51 -7.82 20.37
N GLU A 376 -14.21 -6.53 20.32
CA GLU A 376 -14.98 -5.50 21.00
C GLU A 376 -16.43 -5.46 20.51
N ALA A 377 -16.64 -5.51 19.19
CA ALA A 377 -17.97 -5.58 18.60
C ALA A 377 -18.76 -6.81 19.07
N LEU A 378 -18.10 -7.97 19.22
CA LEU A 378 -18.71 -9.19 19.74
C LEU A 378 -18.96 -9.14 21.25
N CYS A 379 -18.07 -8.54 22.03
CA CYS A 379 -18.19 -8.46 23.48
C CYS A 379 -19.40 -7.63 23.93
N VAL A 380 -19.85 -6.67 23.11
CA VAL A 380 -21.12 -5.95 23.33
C VAL A 380 -22.33 -6.90 23.21
N GLN A 381 -22.23 -7.96 22.42
CA GLN A 381 -23.30 -8.95 22.22
C GLN A 381 -23.22 -10.05 23.30
N GLN A 382 -24.19 -10.08 24.23
CA GLN A 382 -24.18 -11.01 25.37
C GLN A 382 -24.00 -12.49 24.96
N ASN A 383 -24.61 -12.91 23.84
CA ASN A 383 -24.55 -14.30 23.36
C ASN A 383 -23.18 -14.70 22.76
N ARG A 384 -22.35 -13.73 22.38
CA ARG A 384 -21.07 -13.95 21.69
C ARG A 384 -19.87 -13.41 22.45
N LYS A 385 -20.08 -12.97 23.69
CA LYS A 385 -19.01 -12.45 24.55
C LYS A 385 -17.84 -13.42 24.71
N ALA A 386 -18.11 -14.71 24.90
CA ALA A 386 -17.05 -15.72 25.04
C ALA A 386 -16.18 -15.86 23.78
N GLU A 387 -16.76 -15.67 22.58
CA GLU A 387 -16.04 -15.65 21.31
C GLU A 387 -15.17 -14.39 21.21
N GLY A 388 -15.74 -13.23 21.57
CA GLY A 388 -15.03 -11.95 21.62
C GLY A 388 -13.81 -11.98 22.55
N GLU A 389 -13.95 -12.48 23.78
CA GLU A 389 -12.82 -12.56 24.72
C GLU A 389 -11.68 -13.46 24.21
N LYS A 390 -12.00 -14.56 23.51
CA LYS A 390 -10.99 -15.41 22.84
C LYS A 390 -10.26 -14.66 21.73
N MET A 391 -10.98 -13.90 20.92
CA MET A 391 -10.39 -13.09 19.85
C MET A 391 -9.52 -11.96 20.42
N LYS A 392 -9.96 -11.33 21.50
CA LYS A 392 -9.23 -10.27 22.20
C LYS A 392 -7.91 -10.78 22.78
N THR A 393 -7.95 -11.88 23.54
CA THR A 393 -6.74 -12.48 24.13
C THR A 393 -5.73 -12.90 23.06
N TRP A 394 -6.19 -13.43 21.93
CA TRP A 394 -5.33 -13.72 20.80
C TRP A 394 -4.72 -12.43 20.20
N ALA A 395 -5.53 -11.39 19.99
CA ALA A 395 -5.07 -10.14 19.40
C ALA A 395 -4.02 -9.44 20.28
N GLU A 396 -4.23 -9.42 21.59
CA GLU A 396 -3.27 -8.89 22.57
C GLU A 396 -1.94 -9.66 22.55
N ALA A 397 -1.99 -10.99 22.40
CA ALA A 397 -0.78 -11.82 22.30
C ALA A 397 -0.07 -11.66 20.94
N ALA A 398 -0.81 -11.41 19.87
CA ALA A 398 -0.26 -11.24 18.51
C ALA A 398 0.33 -9.84 18.27
N TRP A 399 -0.11 -8.84 19.05
CA TRP A 399 0.31 -7.45 18.93
C TRP A 399 1.78 -7.26 19.36
N ARG A 400 2.61 -6.74 18.45
CA ARG A 400 4.07 -6.56 18.69
C ARG A 400 4.54 -5.12 18.50
N ASN A 401 3.63 -4.16 18.42
CA ASN A 401 4.00 -2.75 18.29
C ASN A 401 4.62 -2.26 19.61
N SER A 402 5.81 -1.65 19.52
CA SER A 402 6.58 -1.12 20.64
C SER A 402 6.07 0.25 21.14
N ARG A 403 5.40 1.00 20.26
CA ARG A 403 4.97 2.39 20.49
C ARG A 403 3.62 2.48 21.18
N LEU A 404 2.71 1.57 20.82
CA LEU A 404 1.30 1.57 21.21
C LEU A 404 0.89 0.20 21.74
N SER A 405 0.07 0.16 22.79
CA SER A 405 -0.69 -1.04 23.13
C SER A 405 -1.87 -1.24 22.17
N LEU A 406 -2.37 -2.47 22.05
CA LEU A 406 -3.54 -2.75 21.20
C LEU A 406 -4.76 -1.91 21.61
N ALA A 407 -4.95 -1.71 22.92
CA ALA A 407 -6.03 -0.88 23.44
C ALA A 407 -5.88 0.58 22.99
N GLU A 408 -4.69 1.16 23.08
CA GLU A 408 -4.43 2.53 22.58
C GLU A 408 -4.60 2.65 21.05
N ALA A 409 -4.27 1.58 20.32
CA ALA A 409 -4.43 1.55 18.86
C ALA A 409 -5.91 1.45 18.43
N LEU A 410 -6.75 0.80 19.23
CA LEU A 410 -8.20 0.73 19.00
C LEU A 410 -8.93 1.98 19.54
N GLU A 411 -8.50 2.51 20.69
CA GLU A 411 -9.05 3.66 21.39
C GLU A 411 -8.12 4.88 21.36
N ILE A 412 -8.30 5.72 20.35
CA ILE A 412 -7.68 7.05 20.33
C ILE A 412 -8.43 7.94 21.33
N SER A 413 -7.93 8.02 22.56
CA SER A 413 -8.41 9.03 23.51
C SER A 413 -7.97 10.42 23.07
N GLU A 414 -8.82 11.44 23.27
CA GLU A 414 -8.47 12.86 23.00
C GLU A 414 -7.24 13.33 23.81
N SER A 415 -6.92 12.63 24.91
CA SER A 415 -5.74 12.87 25.76
C SER A 415 -4.48 12.10 25.35
N SER A 416 -4.57 11.14 24.43
CA SER A 416 -3.40 10.40 23.96
C SER A 416 -2.60 11.28 23.03
N SER A 417 -1.30 11.47 23.30
CA SER A 417 -0.37 12.13 22.38
C SER A 417 0.01 11.24 21.19
N LYS A 418 -0.39 9.96 21.19
CA LYS A 418 -0.03 8.99 20.17
C LYS A 418 -1.25 8.63 19.33
N VAL A 419 -1.13 8.78 18.02
CA VAL A 419 -2.15 8.43 17.04
C VAL A 419 -1.66 7.21 16.25
N PRO A 420 -2.42 6.10 16.23
CA PRO A 420 -2.10 4.94 15.41
C PRO A 420 -2.33 5.29 13.93
N VAL A 421 -1.35 5.01 13.08
CA VAL A 421 -1.52 5.15 11.61
C VAL A 421 -1.29 3.79 10.98
N ILE A 422 -2.29 3.27 10.28
CA ILE A 422 -2.14 2.02 9.53
C ILE A 422 -1.53 2.35 8.18
N ASP A 423 -0.32 1.86 7.94
CA ASP A 423 0.31 1.93 6.63
C ASP A 423 -0.18 0.74 5.77
N ALA A 424 -0.95 1.05 4.71
CA ALA A 424 -1.45 0.04 3.78
C ALA A 424 -0.35 -0.62 2.93
N ARG A 425 0.87 -0.05 2.90
CA ARG A 425 2.06 -0.61 2.24
C ARG A 425 2.54 -1.86 2.94
N THR A 426 2.88 -1.71 4.21
CA THR A 426 3.47 -2.77 5.03
C THR A 426 2.41 -3.55 5.80
N CYS A 427 1.15 -3.05 5.82
CA CYS A 427 0.09 -3.55 6.70
C CYS A 427 0.49 -3.53 8.18
N ARG A 428 1.32 -2.56 8.56
CA ARG A 428 1.77 -2.32 9.94
C ARG A 428 1.05 -1.10 10.51
N ALA A 429 0.94 -1.09 11.83
CA ALA A 429 0.51 0.09 12.55
C ALA A 429 1.75 0.88 13.01
N LEU A 430 1.75 2.19 12.78
CA LEU A 430 2.79 3.15 13.16
C LEU A 430 2.43 3.89 14.44
#